data_AF-A0A0V0ID71-F1
#
_entry.id   AF-A0A0V0ID71-F1
#
_cell.length_a   1.000
_cell.length_b   1.000
_cell.length_c   1.000
_cell.angle_alpha   90.00
_cell.angle_beta   90.00
_cell.angle_gamma   90.00
#
_symmetry.space_group_name_H-M   'P 1'
#
loop_
_entity.id
_entity.type
_entity.pdbx_description
1 polymer ?
#
loop_
_entity_poly.entity_id
_entity_poly.type
_entity_poly.pdbx_seq_one_letter_code
_entity_poly.pdbx_strand_id
1 'polypeptide(L)'
;MITGAAGATVYYNLKLRHPILDLPIIDYDLALLLQPMLLLGISIGVVLNILFAEWMVTVLLIILFIVTSTRSFFKGVETWKKETIIKKEVSRRLTSSNAGAEDVAYKLLPGGSRVRNEGYKTPEVSVVDNVYWKDFTILIAVWIILLVLHIFKTYTSTCSTTYWILNVLQVPVAVGASVYEAVCLYKGTRVVMSSGDAVITWKVHQLILYCCCGILAGIVGGLLGLGGGFILGPLFLELGIPPQVSSATATFVMIFSSSMSVIQYYLIGRFPVPYAMYFVAVATVAALVGQHVVRKIISIVGRASVIIFILAFTIFVSALSLGGVGIADTIRKIKEGQHMGFDNICAYNPV
;
A
#
# COMPACT_ATOMS: atom_id res chain seq x y z
N MET A 1 -9.96 5.95 -10.40
CA MET A 1 -10.23 4.53 -10.09
C MET A 1 -9.62 4.10 -8.75
N ILE A 2 -8.27 4.05 -8.65
CA ILE A 2 -7.56 3.50 -7.47
C ILE A 2 -7.90 4.21 -6.18
N THR A 3 -7.94 5.54 -6.18
CA THR A 3 -8.30 6.35 -4.99
C THR A 3 -9.70 6.01 -4.46
N GLY A 4 -10.68 5.76 -5.33
CA GLY A 4 -12.03 5.37 -4.93
C GLY A 4 -12.07 3.97 -4.29
N ALA A 5 -11.42 3.00 -4.93
CA ALA A 5 -11.31 1.64 -4.40
C ALA A 5 -10.54 1.58 -3.07
N ALA A 6 -9.43 2.32 -2.96
CA ALA A 6 -8.65 2.46 -1.74
C ALA A 6 -9.48 3.14 -0.64
N GLY A 7 -10.21 4.22 -0.96
CA GLY A 7 -11.10 4.89 -0.01
C GLY A 7 -12.19 3.98 0.55
N ALA A 8 -12.88 3.23 -0.31
CA ALA A 8 -13.86 2.23 0.11
C ALA A 8 -13.24 1.16 1.03
N THR A 9 -12.05 0.66 0.66
CA THR A 9 -11.36 -0.38 1.42
C THR A 9 -10.85 0.13 2.75
N VAL A 10 -10.31 1.35 2.81
CA VAL A 10 -9.89 2.01 4.05
C VAL A 10 -11.08 2.24 4.97
N TYR A 11 -12.19 2.77 4.46
CA TYR A 11 -13.41 2.94 5.25
C TYR A 11 -13.88 1.63 5.87
N TYR A 12 -13.80 0.53 5.12
CA TYR A 12 -14.11 -0.79 5.63
C TYR A 12 -13.10 -1.26 6.69
N ASN A 13 -11.79 -1.06 6.45
CA ASN A 13 -10.72 -1.45 7.36
C ASN A 13 -10.72 -0.67 8.67
N LEU A 14 -11.13 0.61 8.65
CA LEU A 14 -11.23 1.45 9.83
C LEU A 14 -12.27 0.95 10.84
N LYS A 15 -13.22 0.11 10.43
CA LYS A 15 -14.20 -0.52 11.32
C LYS A 15 -13.66 -1.79 12.00
N LEU A 16 -12.43 -2.20 11.68
CA LEU A 16 -11.85 -3.45 12.12
C LEU A 16 -10.74 -3.25 13.13
N ARG A 17 -10.68 -4.17 14.09
CA ARG A 17 -9.55 -4.30 15.02
C ARG A 17 -8.63 -5.45 14.64
N HIS A 18 -7.42 -5.38 15.18
CA HIS A 18 -6.40 -6.39 15.05
C HIS A 18 -6.91 -7.73 15.61
N PRO A 19 -6.62 -8.89 14.97
CA PRO A 19 -7.19 -10.18 15.36
C PRO A 19 -6.71 -10.71 16.72
N ILE A 20 -5.60 -10.18 17.25
CA ILE A 20 -4.93 -10.68 18.47
C ILE A 20 -4.74 -9.59 19.54
N LEU A 21 -4.71 -8.32 19.14
CA LEU A 21 -4.37 -7.18 20.01
C LEU A 21 -5.54 -6.20 19.96
N ASP A 22 -5.84 -5.49 21.04
CA ASP A 22 -6.95 -4.52 21.05
C ASP A 22 -6.52 -3.18 20.44
N LEU A 23 -6.09 -3.24 19.18
CA LEU A 23 -5.46 -2.15 18.43
C LEU A 23 -6.12 -2.02 17.05
N PRO A 24 -6.03 -0.85 16.39
CA PRO A 24 -6.47 -0.69 15.02
C PRO A 24 -5.73 -1.64 14.08
N ILE A 25 -6.39 -2.07 13.00
CA ILE A 25 -5.75 -2.94 12.00
C ILE A 25 -4.72 -2.21 11.12
N ILE A 26 -4.78 -0.88 11.07
CA ILE A 26 -3.85 -0.04 10.31
C ILE A 26 -2.68 0.33 11.23
N ASP A 27 -1.47 0.06 10.77
CA ASP A 27 -0.24 0.44 11.45
C ASP A 27 0.17 1.86 11.02
N TYR A 28 -0.14 2.85 11.85
CA TYR A 28 0.08 4.26 11.56
C TYR A 28 1.56 4.67 11.62
N ASP A 29 2.37 4.01 12.45
CA ASP A 29 3.80 4.31 12.56
C ASP A 29 4.54 3.88 11.28
N LEU A 30 4.18 2.71 10.73
CA LEU A 30 4.70 2.26 9.43
C LEU A 30 4.23 3.16 8.28
N ALA A 31 2.99 3.64 8.33
CA ALA A 31 2.49 4.61 7.37
C ALA A 31 3.26 5.94 7.46
N LEU A 32 3.48 6.47 8.67
CA LEU A 32 4.24 7.71 8.90
C LEU A 32 5.69 7.61 8.45
N LEU A 33 6.32 6.45 8.62
CA LEU A 33 7.69 6.23 8.16
C LEU A 33 7.80 6.29 6.64
N LEU A 34 6.90 5.61 5.92
CA LEU A 34 7.03 5.38 4.47
C LEU A 34 6.27 6.35 3.59
N GLN A 35 5.14 6.88 4.05
CA GLN A 35 4.28 7.75 3.25
C GLN A 35 4.98 9.03 2.77
N PRO A 36 5.72 9.79 3.60
CA PRO A 36 6.38 11.01 3.14
C PRO A 36 7.43 10.73 2.04
N MET A 37 8.27 9.71 2.24
CA MET A 37 9.25 9.24 1.24
C MET A 37 8.59 8.78 -0.05
N LEU A 38 7.45 8.08 0.07
CA LEU A 38 6.69 7.60 -1.07
C LEU A 38 6.05 8.75 -1.86
N LEU A 39 5.50 9.78 -1.19
CA LEU A 39 4.96 10.97 -1.86
C LEU A 39 6.06 11.75 -2.61
N LEU A 40 7.25 11.85 -2.02
CA LEU A 40 8.42 12.43 -2.69
C LEU A 40 8.79 11.63 -3.95
N GLY A 41 8.79 10.30 -3.85
CA GLY A 41 9.01 9.42 -5.00
C GLY A 41 7.98 9.62 -6.10
N ILE A 42 6.69 9.80 -5.77
CA ILE A 42 5.62 10.05 -6.75
C ILE A 42 5.88 11.31 -7.55
N SER A 43 6.31 12.39 -6.90
CA SER A 43 6.69 13.64 -7.59
C SER A 43 7.70 13.40 -8.71
N ILE A 44 8.73 12.59 -8.41
CA ILE A 44 9.75 12.20 -9.38
C ILE A 44 9.17 11.28 -10.46
N GLY A 45 8.38 10.28 -10.05
CA GLY A 45 7.76 9.30 -10.95
C GLY A 45 6.85 9.93 -11.99
N VAL A 46 6.03 10.91 -11.61
CA VAL A 46 5.14 11.61 -12.54
C VAL A 46 5.93 12.46 -13.53
N VAL A 47 7.02 13.10 -13.11
CA VAL A 47 7.93 13.82 -14.04
C VAL A 47 8.58 12.83 -15.03
N LEU A 48 9.02 11.67 -14.54
CA LEU A 48 9.56 10.61 -15.40
C LEU A 48 8.52 10.04 -16.37
N ASN A 49 7.23 10.03 -16.01
CA ASN A 49 6.15 9.58 -16.90
C ASN A 49 5.99 10.49 -18.11
N ILE A 50 6.22 11.80 -17.92
CA ILE A 50 6.22 12.75 -19.04
C ILE A 50 7.46 12.53 -19.92
N LEU A 51 8.62 12.24 -19.33
CA LEU A 51 9.86 12.07 -20.07
C LEU A 51 9.89 10.77 -20.89
N PHE A 52 9.48 9.65 -20.29
CA PHE A 52 9.67 8.34 -20.87
C PHE A 52 8.64 8.01 -21.95
N ALA A 53 9.12 7.38 -23.01
CA ALA A 53 8.26 6.85 -24.06
C ALA A 53 7.27 5.81 -23.49
N GLU A 54 6.04 5.82 -24.00
CA GLU A 54 4.95 4.98 -23.48
C GLU A 54 5.26 3.48 -23.51
N TRP A 55 6.00 3.03 -24.53
CA TRP A 55 6.41 1.63 -24.65
C TRP A 55 7.38 1.22 -23.53
N MET A 56 8.23 2.13 -23.04
CA MET A 56 9.14 1.85 -21.92
C MET A 56 8.37 1.69 -20.62
N VAL A 57 7.38 2.57 -20.39
CA VAL A 57 6.49 2.48 -19.22
C VAL A 57 5.71 1.17 -19.24
N THR A 58 5.23 0.75 -20.43
CA THR A 58 4.54 -0.52 -20.64
C THR A 58 5.45 -1.72 -20.35
N VAL A 59 6.67 -1.74 -20.89
CA VAL A 59 7.66 -2.80 -20.63
C VAL A 59 7.99 -2.89 -19.15
N LEU A 60 8.20 -1.74 -18.49
CA LEU A 60 8.47 -1.68 -17.05
C LEU A 60 7.30 -2.23 -16.23
N LEU A 61 6.05 -1.88 -16.59
CA LEU A 61 4.85 -2.38 -15.95
C LEU A 61 4.75 -3.91 -16.07
N ILE A 62 5.01 -4.47 -17.27
CA ILE A 62 4.99 -5.91 -17.50
C ILE A 62 6.03 -6.62 -16.63
N ILE A 63 7.29 -6.16 -16.65
CA ILE A 63 8.37 -6.74 -15.84
C ILE A 63 7.99 -6.71 -14.36
N LEU A 64 7.50 -5.57 -13.88
CA LEU A 64 7.15 -5.39 -12.49
C LEU A 64 5.97 -6.28 -12.07
N PHE A 65 4.92 -6.41 -12.89
CA PHE A 65 3.80 -7.31 -12.57
C PHE A 65 4.20 -8.79 -12.61
N ILE A 66 5.08 -9.21 -13.53
CA ILE A 66 5.61 -10.58 -13.54
C ILE A 66 6.41 -10.86 -12.27
N VAL A 67 7.34 -9.97 -11.91
CA VAL A 67 8.19 -10.14 -10.72
C VAL A 67 7.35 -10.14 -9.44
N THR A 68 6.44 -9.17 -9.28
CA THR A 68 5.59 -9.06 -8.08
C THR A 68 4.59 -10.20 -7.97
N SER A 69 3.97 -10.63 -9.07
CA SER A 69 3.08 -11.79 -9.10
C SER A 69 3.83 -13.06 -8.69
N THR A 70 4.98 -13.32 -9.31
CA THR A 70 5.80 -14.51 -9.03
C THR A 70 6.23 -14.54 -7.56
N ARG A 71 6.77 -13.43 -7.06
CA ARG A 71 7.16 -13.32 -5.63
C ARG A 71 5.97 -13.51 -4.69
N SER A 72 4.82 -12.90 -5.00
CA SER A 72 3.61 -13.02 -4.18
C SER A 72 3.09 -14.45 -4.17
N PHE A 73 3.13 -15.16 -5.30
CA PHE A 73 2.72 -16.55 -5.39
C PHE A 73 3.59 -17.46 -4.53
N PHE A 74 4.92 -17.36 -4.64
CA PHE A 74 5.84 -18.16 -3.81
C PHE A 74 5.63 -17.90 -2.32
N LYS A 75 5.42 -16.64 -1.94
CA LYS A 75 5.14 -16.26 -0.56
C LYS A 75 3.77 -16.78 -0.08
N GLY A 76 2.78 -16.78 -0.95
CA GLY A 76 1.47 -17.39 -0.69
C GLY A 76 1.61 -18.88 -0.38
N VAL A 77 2.41 -19.60 -1.18
CA VAL A 77 2.71 -21.03 -0.95
C VAL A 77 3.44 -21.24 0.37
N GLU A 78 4.44 -20.42 0.69
CA GLU A 78 5.17 -20.52 1.96
C GLU A 78 4.26 -20.27 3.16
N THR A 79 3.44 -19.22 3.10
CA THR A 79 2.47 -18.87 4.15
C THR A 79 1.43 -19.97 4.33
N TRP A 80 0.92 -20.53 3.22
CA TRP A 80 -0.01 -21.65 3.25
C TRP A 80 0.59 -22.90 3.91
N LYS A 81 1.87 -23.21 3.64
CA LYS A 81 2.58 -24.30 4.29
C LYS A 81 2.69 -24.05 5.80
N LYS A 82 3.06 -22.85 6.23
CA LYS A 82 3.13 -22.46 7.66
C LYS A 82 1.77 -22.61 8.35
N GLU A 83 0.71 -22.07 7.75
CA GLU A 83 -0.66 -22.21 8.27
C GLU A 83 -1.12 -23.66 8.35
N THR A 84 -0.73 -24.50 7.36
CA THR A 84 -1.07 -25.93 7.36
C THR A 84 -0.39 -26.67 8.51
N ILE A 85 0.89 -26.37 8.77
CA ILE A 85 1.65 -26.95 9.89
C ILE A 85 1.01 -26.56 11.22
N ILE A 86 0.71 -25.26 11.41
CA ILE A 86 0.05 -24.76 12.62
C ILE A 86 -1.31 -25.44 12.82
N LYS A 87 -2.14 -25.52 11.78
CA LYS A 87 -3.46 -26.19 11.86
C LYS A 87 -3.33 -27.67 12.22
N LYS A 88 -2.33 -28.37 11.68
CA LYS A 88 -2.04 -29.78 11.99
C LYS A 88 -1.56 -29.96 13.44
N GLU A 89 -0.70 -29.07 13.93
CA GLU A 89 -0.23 -29.08 15.33
C GLU A 89 -1.37 -28.81 16.32
N VAL A 90 -2.24 -27.84 16.02
CA VAL A 90 -3.45 -27.57 16.81
C VAL A 90 -4.40 -28.77 16.82
N SER A 91 -4.67 -29.38 15.66
CA SER A 91 -5.47 -30.62 15.59
C SER A 91 -4.85 -31.77 16.38
N ARG A 92 -3.52 -31.94 16.34
CA ARG A 92 -2.80 -32.98 17.09
C ARG A 92 -2.90 -32.75 18.60
N ARG A 93 -2.75 -31.51 19.08
CA ARG A 93 -2.89 -31.16 20.50
C ARG A 93 -4.31 -31.34 21.02
N LEU A 94 -5.32 -31.04 20.20
CA LEU A 94 -6.73 -31.30 20.51
C LEU A 94 -7.02 -32.81 20.59
N THR A 95 -6.38 -33.64 19.77
CA THR A 95 -6.53 -35.10 19.85
C THR A 95 -5.76 -35.71 21.03
N SER A 96 -4.60 -35.16 21.41
CA SER A 96 -3.86 -35.63 22.59
C SER A 96 -4.49 -35.20 23.92
N SER A 97 -5.18 -34.06 23.96
CA SER A 97 -5.87 -33.58 25.17
C SER A 97 -7.15 -34.38 25.49
N ASN A 98 -7.69 -35.16 24.55
CA ASN A 98 -8.81 -36.07 24.79
C ASN A 98 -8.40 -37.40 25.48
N ALA A 99 -7.11 -37.57 25.85
CA ALA A 99 -6.61 -38.75 26.55
C ALA A 99 -6.22 -38.50 28.03
N GLY A 100 -6.63 -37.37 28.61
CA GLY A 100 -6.40 -37.10 30.02
C GLY A 100 -7.16 -35.86 30.46
N ALA A 101 -8.23 -36.05 31.23
CA ALA A 101 -8.86 -34.99 31.99
C ALA A 101 -7.91 -34.60 33.14
N GLU A 102 -7.13 -33.54 32.95
CA GLU A 102 -6.61 -32.70 34.03
C GLU A 102 -6.16 -31.35 33.45
N ASP A 103 -6.68 -30.30 34.06
CA ASP A 103 -6.52 -28.90 33.69
C ASP A 103 -5.05 -28.48 33.56
N VAL A 104 -4.58 -28.23 32.33
CA VAL A 104 -3.39 -27.40 32.11
C VAL A 104 -3.75 -26.23 31.21
N ALA A 105 -4.08 -25.15 31.91
CA ALA A 105 -4.28 -23.80 31.48
C ALA A 105 -3.46 -23.39 30.23
N TYR A 106 -4.19 -22.81 29.28
CA TYR A 106 -3.71 -21.85 28.29
C TYR A 106 -2.51 -21.05 28.82
N LYS A 107 -1.34 -21.19 28.19
CA LYS A 107 -0.25 -20.21 28.35
C LYS A 107 -0.57 -18.97 27.51
N LEU A 108 -1.59 -18.25 27.97
CA LEU A 108 -1.85 -16.86 27.65
C LEU A 108 -0.79 -16.01 28.36
N LEU A 109 -0.19 -15.07 27.63
CA LEU A 109 0.53 -13.94 28.23
C LEU A 109 -0.43 -13.16 29.16
N PRO A 110 0.10 -12.54 30.22
CA PRO A 110 -0.70 -12.13 31.37
C PRO A 110 -1.47 -10.83 31.09
N GLY A 111 -2.78 -10.87 31.30
CA GLY A 111 -3.63 -9.68 31.45
C GLY A 111 -4.78 -9.59 30.45
N GLY A 112 -6.00 -9.86 30.92
CA GLY A 112 -7.23 -9.34 30.31
C GLY A 112 -8.15 -10.36 29.62
N SER A 113 -9.19 -10.78 30.37
CA SER A 113 -10.57 -11.07 29.92
C SER A 113 -10.84 -12.21 28.93
N ARG A 114 -11.60 -13.19 29.44
CA ARG A 114 -12.24 -14.35 28.78
C ARG A 114 -12.86 -14.03 27.41
N VAL A 115 -12.36 -14.65 26.34
CA VAL A 115 -13.08 -14.70 25.05
C VAL A 115 -13.74 -16.08 24.88
N ARG A 116 -15.07 -16.05 24.92
CA ARG A 116 -15.99 -17.17 24.63
C ARG A 116 -15.95 -17.48 23.13
N ASN A 117 -16.03 -18.76 22.77
CA ASN A 117 -16.23 -19.24 21.41
C ASN A 117 -17.51 -18.63 20.80
N GLU A 118 -17.35 -17.55 20.03
CA GLU A 118 -18.28 -17.13 19.00
C GLU A 118 -17.50 -16.99 17.69
N GLY A 119 -18.00 -17.62 16.62
CA GLY A 119 -17.28 -17.72 15.34
C GLY A 119 -16.85 -16.36 14.81
N TYR A 120 -15.60 -16.26 14.35
CA TYR A 120 -14.96 -15.15 13.62
C TYR A 120 -15.86 -13.93 13.30
N LYS A 121 -16.28 -13.21 14.34
CA LYS A 121 -16.87 -11.89 14.24
C LYS A 121 -15.87 -10.97 14.93
N THR A 122 -15.04 -10.33 14.13
CA THR A 122 -14.30 -9.16 14.61
C THR A 122 -15.36 -8.14 15.02
N PRO A 123 -15.42 -7.69 16.28
CA PRO A 123 -16.43 -6.74 16.71
C PRO A 123 -16.31 -5.47 15.87
N GLU A 124 -17.37 -5.10 15.16
CA GLU A 124 -17.43 -3.84 14.43
C GLU A 124 -17.45 -2.72 15.46
N VAL A 125 -16.40 -1.91 15.48
CA VAL A 125 -16.25 -0.77 16.39
C VAL A 125 -16.53 0.53 15.66
N SER A 126 -16.95 1.55 16.40
CA SER A 126 -17.10 2.91 15.89
C SER A 126 -15.79 3.38 15.26
N VAL A 127 -15.89 3.94 14.04
CA VAL A 127 -14.72 4.40 13.26
C VAL A 127 -13.91 5.46 14.04
N VAL A 128 -14.61 6.33 14.78
CA VAL A 128 -14.00 7.46 15.49
C VAL A 128 -13.11 6.99 16.64
N ASP A 129 -13.50 5.91 17.30
CA ASP A 129 -12.80 5.35 18.47
C ASP A 129 -11.64 4.42 18.06
N ASN A 130 -11.60 4.01 16.80
CA ASN A 130 -10.60 3.09 16.26
C ASN A 130 -9.46 3.81 15.51
N VAL A 131 -9.48 5.14 15.46
CA VAL A 131 -8.49 5.96 14.75
C VAL A 131 -7.52 6.60 15.74
N TYR A 132 -6.21 6.44 15.51
CA TYR A 132 -5.20 7.23 16.20
C TYR A 132 -5.12 8.64 15.59
N TRP A 133 -5.94 9.54 16.13
CA TRP A 133 -6.13 10.90 15.61
C TRP A 133 -4.84 11.72 15.52
N LYS A 134 -3.92 11.56 16.47
CA LYS A 134 -2.62 12.26 16.43
C LYS A 134 -1.83 11.89 15.18
N ASP A 135 -1.67 10.60 14.91
CA ASP A 135 -0.84 10.10 13.80
C ASP A 135 -1.52 10.32 12.46
N PHE A 136 -2.84 10.13 12.42
CA PHE A 136 -3.67 10.47 11.29
C PHE A 136 -3.58 11.97 10.92
N THR A 137 -3.58 12.85 11.91
CA THR A 137 -3.44 14.31 11.70
C THR A 137 -2.06 14.65 11.13
N ILE A 138 -1.00 14.03 11.64
CA ILE A 138 0.37 14.24 11.11
C ILE A 138 0.44 13.79 9.64
N LEU A 139 -0.11 12.62 9.30
CA LEU A 139 -0.14 12.12 7.92
C LEU A 139 -0.88 13.05 6.97
N ILE A 140 -2.07 13.53 7.38
CA ILE A 140 -2.84 14.50 6.59
C ILE A 140 -2.07 15.80 6.44
N ALA A 141 -1.48 16.32 7.52
CA ALA A 141 -0.73 17.58 7.48
C ALA A 141 0.44 17.48 6.49
N VAL A 142 1.24 16.42 6.56
CA VAL A 142 2.36 16.18 5.61
C VAL A 142 1.84 16.07 4.18
N TRP A 143 0.75 15.34 3.96
CA TRP A 143 0.14 15.22 2.63
C TRP A 143 -0.36 16.56 2.08
N ILE A 144 -1.07 17.37 2.89
CA ILE A 144 -1.55 18.70 2.49
C ILE A 144 -0.37 19.62 2.17
N ILE A 145 0.66 19.66 3.02
CA ILE A 145 1.84 20.51 2.79
C ILE A 145 2.50 20.15 1.45
N LEU A 146 2.73 18.86 1.19
CA LEU A 146 3.29 18.41 -0.08
C LEU A 146 2.35 18.74 -1.25
N LEU A 147 1.05 18.54 -1.10
CA LEU A 147 0.05 18.89 -2.12
C LEU A 147 0.10 20.37 -2.49
N VAL A 148 0.12 21.25 -1.49
CA VAL A 148 0.19 22.69 -1.69
C VAL A 148 1.47 23.07 -2.42
N LEU A 149 2.63 22.52 -2.01
CA LEU A 149 3.89 22.72 -2.72
C LEU A 149 3.82 22.27 -4.18
N HIS A 150 3.12 21.17 -4.46
CA HIS A 150 2.90 20.68 -5.83
C HIS A 150 2.01 21.60 -6.66
N ILE A 151 0.93 22.11 -6.09
CA ILE A 151 0.04 23.06 -6.77
C ILE A 151 0.81 24.33 -7.14
N PHE A 152 1.55 24.91 -6.19
CA PHE A 152 2.38 26.10 -6.45
C PHE A 152 3.46 25.84 -7.51
N LYS A 153 4.07 24.65 -7.50
CA LYS A 153 5.04 24.23 -8.53
C LYS A 153 4.42 24.26 -9.92
N THR A 154 3.18 23.78 -10.08
CA THR A 154 2.49 23.77 -11.39
C THR A 154 2.19 25.19 -11.91
N TYR A 155 1.82 26.13 -11.04
CA TYR A 155 1.55 27.52 -11.44
C TYR A 155 2.81 28.34 -11.74
N THR A 156 3.98 27.80 -11.44
CA THR A 156 5.26 28.46 -11.73
C THR A 156 5.74 28.06 -13.13
N SER A 157 6.35 28.99 -13.85
CA SER A 157 6.96 28.71 -15.16
C SER A 157 7.98 27.57 -15.09
N THR A 158 7.85 26.62 -16.02
CA THR A 158 8.73 25.47 -16.14
C THR A 158 10.17 25.92 -16.33
N CYS A 159 11.11 25.21 -15.69
CA CYS A 159 12.55 25.47 -15.80
C CYS A 159 13.03 26.83 -15.19
N SER A 160 12.21 27.52 -14.37
CA SER A 160 12.57 28.71 -13.58
C SER A 160 13.30 28.39 -12.27
N THR A 161 14.08 29.33 -11.72
CA THR A 161 14.72 29.19 -10.40
C THR A 161 13.71 28.89 -9.29
N THR A 162 12.53 29.50 -9.35
CA THR A 162 11.43 29.27 -8.39
C THR A 162 10.90 27.83 -8.45
N TYR A 163 10.84 27.23 -9.65
CA TYR A 163 10.43 25.84 -9.83
C TYR A 163 11.40 24.87 -9.13
N TRP A 164 12.70 25.10 -9.26
CA TRP A 164 13.72 24.28 -8.59
C TRP A 164 13.71 24.46 -7.08
N ILE A 165 13.50 25.68 -6.57
CA ILE A 165 13.34 25.93 -5.14
C ILE A 165 12.15 25.15 -4.58
N LEU A 166 10.98 25.23 -5.22
CA LEU A 166 9.78 24.49 -4.79
C LEU A 166 9.98 22.97 -4.83
N ASN A 167 10.71 22.46 -5.81
CA ASN A 167 11.05 21.04 -5.90
C ASN A 167 11.97 20.61 -4.74
N VAL A 168 13.04 21.37 -4.50
CA VAL A 168 13.97 21.11 -3.40
C VAL A 168 13.26 21.21 -2.05
N LEU A 169 12.31 22.13 -1.88
CA LEU A 169 11.56 22.32 -0.64
C LEU A 169 10.71 21.09 -0.25
N GLN A 170 10.32 20.24 -1.20
CA GLN A 170 9.61 18.99 -0.91
C GLN A 170 10.50 17.99 -0.14
N VAL A 171 11.82 18.02 -0.37
CA VAL A 171 12.77 17.07 0.21
C VAL A 171 12.88 17.27 1.73
N PRO A 172 13.15 18.47 2.29
CA PRO A 172 13.17 18.68 3.74
C PRO A 172 11.86 18.32 4.44
N VAL A 173 10.70 18.58 3.82
CA VAL A 173 9.40 18.25 4.40
C VAL A 173 9.22 16.74 4.51
N ALA A 174 9.46 16.02 3.42
CA ALA A 174 9.33 14.57 3.40
C ALA A 174 10.39 13.89 4.30
N VAL A 175 11.66 14.27 4.14
CA VAL A 175 12.78 13.70 4.91
C VAL A 175 12.64 14.02 6.39
N GLY A 176 12.26 15.25 6.73
CA GLY A 176 12.03 15.66 8.12
C GLY A 176 10.94 14.83 8.80
N ALA A 177 9.80 14.61 8.13
CA ALA A 177 8.70 13.80 8.67
C ALA A 177 9.11 12.33 8.88
N SER A 178 9.75 11.70 7.88
CA SER A 178 10.20 10.31 8.01
C SER A 178 11.36 10.14 8.99
N VAL A 179 12.29 11.10 9.08
CA VAL A 179 13.39 11.07 10.06
C VAL A 179 12.86 11.26 11.47
N TYR A 180 11.89 12.15 11.68
CA TYR A 180 11.22 12.31 12.98
C TYR A 180 10.65 10.97 13.47
N GLU A 181 9.88 10.29 12.62
CA GLU A 181 9.32 8.97 12.95
C GLU A 181 10.41 7.91 13.14
N ALA A 182 11.42 7.87 12.26
CA ALA A 182 12.55 6.95 12.38
C ALA A 182 13.32 7.12 13.70
N VAL A 183 13.50 8.35 14.18
CA VAL A 183 14.13 8.64 15.48
C VAL A 183 13.23 8.19 16.63
N CYS A 184 11.91 8.42 16.54
CA CYS A 184 10.96 7.94 17.55
C CYS A 184 10.93 6.41 17.66
N LEU A 185 11.01 5.71 16.53
CA LEU A 185 11.11 4.25 16.47
C LEU A 185 12.46 3.74 17.00
N TYR A 186 13.57 4.40 16.64
CA TYR A 186 14.91 4.00 17.10
C TYR A 186 15.11 4.20 18.60
N LYS A 187 14.57 5.29 19.17
CA LYS A 187 14.61 5.56 20.62
C LYS A 187 13.63 4.69 21.42
N GLY A 188 12.82 3.86 20.76
CA GLY A 188 11.81 3.01 21.41
C GLY A 188 10.63 3.79 22.01
N THR A 189 10.46 5.07 21.66
CA THR A 189 9.29 5.86 22.08
C THR A 189 8.04 5.44 21.31
N ARG A 190 8.22 4.85 20.12
CA ARG A 190 7.19 4.20 19.31
C ARG A 190 7.61 2.78 18.98
N VAL A 191 6.64 1.87 18.95
CA VAL A 191 6.84 0.46 18.65
C VAL A 191 5.83 0.09 17.58
N VAL A 192 6.30 -0.56 16.51
CA VAL A 192 5.44 -1.13 15.46
C VAL A 192 4.56 -2.19 16.11
N MET A 193 3.36 -1.77 16.51
CA MET A 193 2.39 -2.51 17.29
C MET A 193 1.89 -3.76 16.57
N SER A 194 2.01 -3.81 15.24
CA SER A 194 1.59 -4.95 14.43
C SER A 194 2.61 -6.10 14.37
N SER A 195 3.86 -5.88 14.75
CA SER A 195 4.82 -6.99 14.88
C SER A 195 4.55 -7.68 16.21
N GLY A 196 4.27 -8.99 16.24
CA GLY A 196 3.97 -9.72 17.48
C GLY A 196 5.14 -9.80 18.46
N ASP A 197 5.36 -10.95 19.12
CA ASP A 197 6.47 -11.17 20.07
C ASP A 197 7.90 -10.97 19.48
N ALA A 198 8.02 -10.72 18.17
CA ALA A 198 9.26 -10.31 17.54
C ALA A 198 9.48 -8.81 17.76
N VAL A 199 10.24 -8.47 18.80
CA VAL A 199 10.84 -7.14 18.97
C VAL A 199 11.71 -6.86 17.74
N ILE A 200 11.18 -6.12 16.77
CA ILE A 200 11.98 -5.66 15.63
C ILE A 200 12.99 -4.66 16.19
N THR A 201 14.23 -5.10 16.34
CA THR A 201 15.35 -4.22 16.69
C THR A 201 15.72 -3.42 15.45
N TRP A 202 15.14 -2.23 15.32
CA TRP A 202 15.37 -1.36 14.16
C TRP A 202 16.83 -0.91 14.13
N LYS A 203 17.62 -1.50 13.24
CA LYS A 203 18.95 -0.98 12.92
C LYS A 203 18.80 0.23 12.01
N VAL A 204 19.68 1.23 12.18
CA VAL A 204 19.70 2.45 11.35
C VAL A 204 19.75 2.11 9.85
N HIS A 205 20.53 1.09 9.46
CA HIS A 205 20.60 0.62 8.08
C HIS A 205 19.25 0.13 7.53
N GLN A 206 18.44 -0.56 8.34
CA GLN A 206 17.12 -1.03 7.91
C GLN A 206 16.16 0.15 7.73
N LEU A 207 16.16 1.13 8.63
CA LEU A 207 15.36 2.35 8.50
C LEU A 207 15.70 3.12 7.21
N ILE A 208 17.00 3.29 6.92
CA ILE A 208 17.45 3.93 5.67
C ILE A 208 16.98 3.12 4.46
N LEU A 209 17.15 1.79 4.49
CA LEU A 209 16.69 0.91 3.42
C LEU A 209 15.18 1.07 3.17
N TYR A 210 14.36 1.17 4.22
CA TYR A 210 12.92 1.37 4.08
C TYR A 210 12.56 2.72 3.48
N CYS A 211 13.23 3.80 3.90
CA CYS A 211 13.07 5.10 3.26
C CYS A 211 13.41 5.03 1.76
N CYS A 212 14.52 4.38 1.40
CA CYS A 212 14.90 4.16 0.00
C CYS A 212 13.87 3.32 -0.77
N CYS A 213 13.35 2.24 -0.16
CA CYS A 213 12.26 1.44 -0.74
C CYS A 213 10.98 2.27 -0.92
N GLY A 214 10.66 3.16 0.03
CA GLY A 214 9.54 4.09 -0.06
C GLY A 214 9.66 5.03 -1.25
N ILE A 215 10.83 5.66 -1.43
CA ILE A 215 11.12 6.51 -2.59
C ILE A 215 10.99 5.71 -3.89
N LEU A 216 11.61 4.52 -3.97
CA LEU A 216 11.56 3.68 -5.17
C LEU A 216 10.12 3.25 -5.50
N ALA A 217 9.36 2.83 -4.48
CA ALA A 217 7.95 2.49 -4.62
C ALA A 217 7.11 3.70 -5.07
N GLY A 218 7.45 4.89 -4.59
CA GLY A 218 6.87 6.16 -5.02
C GLY A 218 7.19 6.50 -6.47
N ILE A 219 8.45 6.38 -6.90
CA ILE A 219 8.87 6.63 -8.29
C ILE A 219 8.09 5.74 -9.24
N VAL A 220 8.10 4.43 -8.98
CA VAL A 220 7.36 3.47 -9.78
C VAL A 220 5.85 3.70 -9.69
N GLY A 221 5.34 3.98 -8.49
CA GLY A 221 3.92 4.22 -8.25
C GLY A 221 3.40 5.48 -8.93
N GLY A 222 4.19 6.54 -8.98
CA GLY A 222 3.91 7.79 -9.68
C GLY A 222 4.03 7.61 -11.19
N LEU A 223 5.08 6.93 -11.66
CA LEU A 223 5.31 6.66 -13.08
C LEU A 223 4.18 5.84 -13.71
N LEU A 224 3.62 4.87 -12.98
CA LEU A 224 2.54 4.01 -13.43
C LEU A 224 1.14 4.58 -13.08
N GLY A 225 1.04 5.64 -12.28
CA GLY A 225 -0.23 6.16 -11.77
C GLY A 225 -0.97 5.23 -10.79
N LEU A 226 -0.27 4.25 -10.20
CA LEU A 226 -0.83 3.25 -9.28
C LEU A 226 -0.76 3.66 -7.80
N GLY A 227 0.04 4.69 -7.46
CA GLY A 227 0.17 5.19 -6.09
C GLY A 227 1.05 4.33 -5.15
N GLY A 228 1.89 3.42 -5.66
CA GLY A 228 2.98 2.79 -4.88
C GLY A 228 2.59 1.82 -3.73
N GLY A 229 1.36 1.86 -3.23
CA GLY A 229 0.89 1.01 -2.12
C GLY A 229 0.87 -0.48 -2.46
N PHE A 230 0.78 -0.83 -3.74
CA PHE A 230 0.82 -2.22 -4.18
C PHE A 230 2.21 -2.86 -4.00
N ILE A 231 3.28 -2.05 -3.93
CA ILE A 231 4.65 -2.49 -3.64
C ILE A 231 4.85 -2.64 -2.13
N LEU A 232 4.18 -1.79 -1.34
CA LEU A 232 4.26 -1.81 0.12
C LEU A 232 3.69 -3.09 0.74
N GLY A 233 2.62 -3.65 0.18
CA GLY A 233 2.02 -4.89 0.72
C GLY A 233 3.00 -6.07 0.80
N PRO A 234 3.62 -6.50 -0.32
CA PRO A 234 4.65 -7.53 -0.31
C PRO A 234 5.84 -7.19 0.59
N LEU A 235 6.29 -5.93 0.59
CA LEU A 235 7.37 -5.43 1.45
C LEU A 235 7.04 -5.65 2.93
N PHE A 236 5.86 -5.24 3.39
CA PHE A 236 5.40 -5.46 4.77
C PHE A 236 5.34 -6.93 5.16
N LEU A 237 4.92 -7.79 4.23
CA LEU A 237 4.97 -9.22 4.47
C LEU A 237 6.41 -9.74 4.61
N GLU A 238 7.42 -9.11 3.99
CA GLU A 238 8.84 -9.52 4.11
C GLU A 238 9.39 -9.13 5.48
N LEU A 239 8.79 -8.11 6.10
CA LEU A 239 9.06 -7.70 7.48
C LEU A 239 8.42 -8.60 8.53
N GLY A 240 7.68 -9.63 8.11
CA GLY A 240 6.97 -10.52 9.03
C GLY A 240 5.68 -9.93 9.59
N ILE A 241 5.22 -8.79 9.06
CA ILE A 241 3.95 -8.18 9.46
C ILE A 241 2.80 -9.11 9.04
N PRO A 242 1.81 -9.37 9.92
CA PRO A 242 0.65 -10.18 9.60
C PRO A 242 -0.05 -9.71 8.31
N PRO A 243 -0.50 -10.63 7.43
CA PRO A 243 -1.08 -10.27 6.14
C PRO A 243 -2.28 -9.33 6.22
N GLN A 244 -3.09 -9.44 7.27
CA GLN A 244 -4.27 -8.61 7.45
C GLN A 244 -3.91 -7.14 7.72
N VAL A 245 -2.88 -6.90 8.54
CA VAL A 245 -2.39 -5.54 8.84
C VAL A 245 -1.61 -4.97 7.67
N SER A 246 -0.71 -5.76 7.08
CA SER A 246 0.03 -5.38 5.87
C SER A 246 -0.92 -4.89 4.77
N SER A 247 -1.98 -5.64 4.48
CA SER A 247 -2.96 -5.26 3.47
C SER A 247 -3.73 -3.98 3.85
N ALA A 248 -4.10 -3.81 5.12
CA ALA A 248 -4.83 -2.64 5.59
C ALA A 248 -3.95 -1.38 5.54
N THR A 249 -2.74 -1.44 6.08
CA THR A 249 -1.75 -0.34 6.06
C THR A 249 -1.34 0.03 4.64
N ALA A 250 -1.08 -0.95 3.77
CA ALA A 250 -0.72 -0.68 2.38
C ALA A 250 -1.85 0.05 1.62
N THR A 251 -3.11 -0.35 1.85
CA THR A 251 -4.28 0.30 1.23
C THR A 251 -4.54 1.69 1.82
N PHE A 252 -4.25 1.87 3.10
CA PHE A 252 -4.28 3.16 3.76
C PHE A 252 -3.24 4.13 3.18
N VAL A 253 -1.98 3.72 3.01
CA VAL A 253 -0.98 4.56 2.32
C VAL A 253 -1.39 4.81 0.86
N MET A 254 -1.99 3.81 0.20
CA MET A 254 -2.45 3.89 -1.19
C MET A 254 -3.49 5.01 -1.42
N ILE A 255 -4.33 5.35 -0.43
CA ILE A 255 -5.33 6.41 -0.60
C ILE A 255 -4.66 7.79 -0.77
N PHE A 256 -3.63 8.07 0.01
CA PHE A 256 -2.90 9.35 0.00
C PHE A 256 -2.01 9.47 -1.23
N SER A 257 -1.32 8.40 -1.57
CA SER A 257 -0.44 8.38 -2.72
C SER A 257 -1.20 8.44 -4.05
N SER A 258 -2.30 7.67 -4.20
CA SER A 258 -3.09 7.69 -5.42
C SER A 258 -3.84 9.00 -5.60
N SER A 259 -4.37 9.61 -4.52
CA SER A 259 -4.99 10.94 -4.59
C SER A 259 -3.97 12.00 -5.02
N MET A 260 -2.74 11.92 -4.52
CA MET A 260 -1.65 12.79 -4.94
C MET A 260 -1.34 12.65 -6.44
N SER A 261 -1.21 11.43 -6.95
CA SER A 261 -1.02 11.19 -8.39
C SER A 261 -2.18 11.71 -9.23
N VAL A 262 -3.44 11.51 -8.81
CA VAL A 262 -4.61 12.03 -9.52
C VAL A 262 -4.54 13.55 -9.66
N ILE A 263 -4.21 14.27 -8.59
CA ILE A 263 -4.11 15.72 -8.64
C ILE A 263 -2.95 16.16 -9.55
N GLN A 264 -1.79 15.49 -9.47
CA GLN A 264 -0.66 15.80 -10.36
C GLN A 264 -1.00 15.58 -11.83
N TYR A 265 -1.60 14.43 -12.19
CA TYR A 265 -2.00 14.14 -13.57
C TYR A 265 -3.14 15.04 -14.07
N TYR A 266 -4.03 15.48 -13.19
CA TYR A 266 -5.06 16.47 -13.50
C TYR A 266 -4.44 17.84 -13.81
N LEU A 267 -3.50 18.30 -12.98
CA LEU A 267 -2.77 19.54 -13.18
C LEU A 267 -1.90 19.55 -14.46
N ILE A 268 -1.46 18.38 -14.91
CA ILE A 268 -0.75 18.22 -16.18
C ILE A 268 -1.74 18.21 -17.36
N GLY A 269 -3.06 18.12 -17.17
CA GLY A 269 -4.04 18.08 -18.26
C GLY A 269 -4.15 16.73 -18.99
N ARG A 270 -3.54 15.67 -18.44
CA ARG A 270 -3.59 14.29 -18.99
C ARG A 270 -4.83 13.50 -18.52
N PHE A 271 -5.82 14.16 -17.92
CA PHE A 271 -6.90 13.50 -17.18
C PHE A 271 -8.31 13.83 -17.71
N PRO A 272 -8.95 12.90 -18.45
CA PRO A 272 -10.32 13.11 -18.91
C PRO A 272 -11.32 12.89 -17.75
N VAL A 273 -11.78 13.99 -17.15
CA VAL A 273 -12.62 14.00 -15.93
C VAL A 273 -13.90 13.15 -16.03
N PRO A 274 -14.67 13.13 -17.14
CA PRO A 274 -15.91 12.36 -17.20
C PRO A 274 -15.70 10.85 -17.07
N TYR A 275 -14.72 10.31 -17.80
CA TYR A 275 -14.36 8.89 -17.72
C TYR A 275 -13.82 8.53 -16.33
N ALA A 276 -13.04 9.42 -15.73
CA ALA A 276 -12.50 9.22 -14.41
C ALA A 276 -13.59 9.05 -13.33
N MET A 277 -14.62 9.89 -13.36
CA MET A 277 -15.74 9.80 -12.42
C MET A 277 -16.48 8.46 -12.54
N TYR A 278 -16.72 8.00 -13.77
CA TYR A 278 -17.30 6.68 -14.02
C TYR A 278 -16.46 5.56 -13.41
N PHE A 279 -15.15 5.53 -13.68
CA PHE A 279 -14.26 4.51 -13.12
C PHE A 279 -14.11 4.60 -11.61
N VAL A 280 -14.20 5.79 -11.00
CA VAL A 280 -14.23 5.94 -9.54
C VAL A 280 -15.48 5.29 -8.97
N ALA A 281 -16.67 5.56 -9.53
CA ALA A 281 -17.92 4.98 -9.05
C ALA A 281 -17.89 3.44 -9.13
N VAL A 282 -17.56 2.88 -10.30
CA VAL A 282 -17.50 1.43 -10.52
C VAL A 282 -16.50 0.77 -9.59
N ALA A 283 -15.29 1.33 -9.45
CA ALA A 283 -14.26 0.72 -8.61
C ALA A 283 -14.56 0.83 -7.11
N THR A 284 -15.26 1.89 -6.67
CA THR A 284 -15.71 2.03 -5.29
C THR A 284 -16.72 0.94 -4.95
N VAL A 285 -17.74 0.73 -5.81
CA VAL A 285 -18.73 -0.33 -5.63
C VAL A 285 -18.07 -1.72 -5.67
N ALA A 286 -17.20 -1.97 -6.66
CA ALA A 286 -16.48 -3.23 -6.77
C ALA A 286 -15.59 -3.52 -5.55
N ALA A 287 -14.94 -2.49 -4.99
CA ALA A 287 -14.13 -2.63 -3.79
C ALA A 287 -14.98 -2.96 -2.56
N LEU A 288 -16.12 -2.30 -2.35
CA LEU A 288 -17.03 -2.60 -1.24
C LEU A 288 -17.55 -4.05 -1.31
N VAL A 289 -18.03 -4.47 -2.49
CA VAL A 289 -18.49 -5.84 -2.72
C VAL A 289 -17.33 -6.84 -2.55
N GLY A 290 -16.17 -6.53 -3.13
CA GLY A 290 -14.97 -7.36 -3.05
C GLY A 290 -14.50 -7.59 -1.61
N GLN A 291 -14.44 -6.55 -0.78
CA GLN A 291 -14.07 -6.68 0.64
C GLN A 291 -15.04 -7.59 1.41
N HIS A 292 -16.35 -7.46 1.16
CA HIS A 292 -17.35 -8.31 1.79
C HIS A 292 -17.20 -9.79 1.37
N VAL A 293 -17.01 -10.05 0.07
CA VAL A 293 -16.84 -11.41 -0.47
C VAL A 293 -15.54 -12.04 0.04
N VAL A 294 -14.41 -11.33 -0.05
CA VAL A 294 -13.10 -11.83 0.39
C VAL A 294 -13.13 -12.19 1.87
N ARG A 295 -13.76 -11.36 2.72
CA ARG A 295 -13.94 -11.68 4.14
C ARG A 295 -14.76 -12.96 4.34
N LYS A 296 -15.88 -13.10 3.63
CA LYS A 296 -16.73 -14.30 3.75
C LYS A 296 -15.94 -15.55 3.37
N ILE A 297 -15.12 -15.48 2.31
CA ILE A 297 -14.21 -16.57 1.92
C ILE A 297 -13.20 -16.85 3.03
N ILE A 298 -12.56 -15.82 3.61
CA ILE A 298 -11.59 -15.99 4.70
C ILE A 298 -12.25 -16.66 5.92
N SER A 299 -13.49 -16.29 6.26
CA SER A 299 -14.22 -16.91 7.37
C SER A 299 -14.56 -18.38 7.12
N ILE A 300 -14.75 -18.79 5.86
CA ILE A 300 -15.05 -20.18 5.49
C ILE A 300 -13.76 -21.01 5.47
N VAL A 301 -12.69 -20.49 4.86
CA VAL A 301 -11.43 -21.20 4.67
C VAL A 301 -10.58 -21.20 5.96
N GLY A 302 -10.70 -20.15 6.78
CA GLY A 302 -9.96 -19.96 8.03
C GLY A 302 -8.45 -19.79 7.83
N ARG A 303 -8.03 -19.18 6.70
CA ARG A 303 -6.63 -19.02 6.31
C ARG A 303 -6.37 -17.63 5.74
N ALA A 304 -5.34 -16.94 6.21
CA ALA A 304 -4.98 -15.60 5.75
C ALA A 304 -4.20 -15.64 4.42
N SER A 305 -3.53 -16.75 4.12
CA SER A 305 -2.82 -16.99 2.85
C SER A 305 -3.71 -16.85 1.60
N VAL A 306 -5.03 -16.99 1.73
CA VAL A 306 -6.00 -16.77 0.64
C VAL A 306 -5.89 -15.35 0.07
N ILE A 307 -5.64 -14.34 0.92
CA ILE A 307 -5.48 -12.94 0.48
C ILE A 307 -4.29 -12.83 -0.48
N ILE A 308 -3.17 -13.47 -0.13
CA ILE A 308 -1.93 -13.41 -0.91
C ILE A 308 -2.13 -14.08 -2.29
N PHE A 309 -2.86 -15.22 -2.34
CA PHE A 309 -3.17 -15.88 -3.60
C PHE A 309 -4.10 -15.04 -4.49
N ILE A 310 -5.12 -14.39 -3.92
CA ILE A 310 -6.00 -13.48 -4.67
C ILE A 310 -5.20 -12.30 -5.23
N LEU A 311 -4.33 -11.70 -4.43
CA LEU A 311 -3.45 -10.61 -4.87
C LEU A 311 -2.52 -11.07 -6.01
N ALA A 312 -1.85 -12.23 -5.86
CA ALA A 312 -0.98 -12.76 -6.90
C ALA A 312 -1.75 -13.04 -8.22
N PHE A 313 -2.91 -13.68 -8.12
CA PHE A 313 -3.76 -13.98 -9.28
C PHE A 313 -4.24 -12.71 -10.00
N THR A 314 -4.72 -11.72 -9.24
CA THR A 314 -5.20 -10.46 -9.82
C THR A 314 -4.09 -9.66 -10.49
N ILE A 315 -2.88 -9.61 -9.91
CA ILE A 315 -1.70 -8.99 -10.53
C ILE A 315 -1.32 -9.73 -11.82
N PHE A 316 -1.35 -11.06 -11.82
CA PHE A 316 -1.03 -11.86 -13.00
C PHE A 316 -2.01 -11.60 -14.16
N VAL A 317 -3.32 -11.61 -13.90
CA VAL A 317 -4.34 -11.29 -14.91
C VAL A 317 -4.18 -9.85 -15.42
N SER A 318 -3.83 -8.92 -14.53
CA SER A 318 -3.52 -7.53 -14.91
C SER A 318 -2.29 -7.45 -15.82
N ALA A 319 -1.25 -8.25 -15.55
CA ALA A 319 -0.04 -8.34 -16.39
C ALA A 319 -0.37 -8.81 -17.80
N LEU A 320 -1.19 -9.85 -17.94
CA LEU A 320 -1.56 -10.40 -19.24
C LEU A 320 -2.45 -9.43 -20.04
N SER A 321 -3.47 -8.85 -19.39
CA SER A 321 -4.41 -7.95 -20.05
C SER A 321 -3.76 -6.61 -20.44
N LEU A 322 -3.17 -5.89 -19.48
CA LEU A 322 -2.52 -4.61 -19.75
C LEU A 322 -1.27 -4.76 -20.60
N GLY A 323 -0.49 -5.82 -20.36
CA GLY A 323 0.68 -6.13 -21.20
C GLY A 323 0.29 -6.43 -22.64
N GLY A 324 -0.76 -7.24 -22.85
CA GLY A 324 -1.27 -7.55 -24.18
C GLY A 324 -1.79 -6.32 -24.92
N VAL A 325 -2.61 -5.49 -24.27
CA VAL A 325 -3.12 -4.24 -24.85
C VAL A 325 -1.99 -3.26 -25.13
N GLY A 326 -1.04 -3.09 -24.21
CA GLY A 326 0.09 -2.20 -24.38
C GLY A 326 1.03 -2.61 -25.53
N ILE A 327 1.28 -3.91 -25.69
CA ILE A 327 2.06 -4.44 -26.83
C ILE A 327 1.31 -4.22 -28.14
N ALA A 328 0.00 -4.52 -28.18
CA ALA A 328 -0.81 -4.33 -29.38
C ALA A 328 -0.87 -2.85 -29.81
N ASP A 329 -1.02 -1.93 -28.85
CA ASP A 329 -1.03 -0.50 -29.11
C ASP A 329 0.34 0.01 -29.59
N THR A 330 1.42 -0.46 -28.98
CA THR A 330 2.81 -0.14 -29.39
C THR A 330 3.05 -0.58 -30.84
N ILE A 331 2.66 -1.80 -31.22
CA ILE A 331 2.80 -2.30 -32.60
C ILE A 331 1.99 -1.45 -33.57
N ARG A 332 0.79 -1.03 -33.17
CA ARG A 332 -0.07 -0.16 -33.99
C ARG A 332 0.58 1.20 -34.23
N LYS A 333 1.11 1.84 -33.19
CA LYS A 333 1.81 3.14 -33.30
C LYS A 333 3.06 3.07 -34.19
N ILE A 334 3.81 1.96 -34.12
CA ILE A 334 4.95 1.72 -35.01
C ILE A 334 4.50 1.61 -36.47
N LYS A 335 3.40 0.91 -36.74
CA LYS A 335 2.83 0.79 -38.11
C LYS A 335 2.31 2.13 -38.65
N GLU A 336 1.75 2.96 -37.78
CA GLU A 336 1.24 4.29 -38.13
C GLU A 336 2.35 5.36 -38.24
N GLY A 337 3.62 5.01 -37.97
CA GLY A 337 4.76 5.93 -38.08
C GLY A 337 4.75 7.07 -37.04
N GLN A 338 4.04 6.90 -35.92
CA GLN A 338 3.94 7.91 -34.87
C GLN A 338 5.26 8.07 -34.10
N HIS A 339 5.45 9.22 -33.45
CA HIS A 339 6.64 9.49 -32.64
C HIS A 339 6.71 8.55 -31.43
N MET A 340 7.78 7.76 -31.34
CA MET A 340 8.03 6.79 -30.25
C MET A 340 9.14 7.26 -29.29
N GLY A 341 9.54 8.53 -29.41
CA GLY A 341 10.66 9.12 -28.69
C GLY A 341 10.30 9.66 -27.30
N PHE A 342 11.26 10.35 -26.70
CA PHE A 342 11.13 11.00 -25.39
C PHE A 342 10.55 12.40 -25.59
N ASP A 343 9.59 12.79 -24.75
CA ASP A 343 9.09 14.16 -24.70
C ASP A 343 10.01 15.06 -23.88
N ASN A 344 10.01 16.37 -24.17
CA ASN A 344 10.82 17.35 -23.45
C ASN A 344 9.99 18.10 -22.40
N ILE A 345 10.46 18.12 -21.14
CA ILE A 345 9.76 18.77 -20.03
C ILE A 345 9.59 20.28 -20.27
N CYS A 346 10.59 20.98 -20.83
CA CYS A 346 10.51 22.44 -21.01
C CYS A 346 9.66 22.85 -22.24
N ALA A 347 9.16 21.91 -23.05
CA ALA A 347 8.19 22.19 -24.12
C ALA A 347 6.73 22.16 -23.61
N TYR A 348 6.51 21.70 -22.38
CA TYR A 348 5.20 21.59 -21.77
C TYR A 348 4.82 22.92 -21.10
N ASN A 349 3.88 23.65 -21.69
CA ASN A 349 3.25 24.80 -21.03
C ASN A 349 2.05 24.29 -20.20
N PRO A 350 2.07 24.44 -18.86
CA PRO A 350 0.89 24.16 -18.06
C PRO A 350 -0.25 25.11 -18.47
N VAL A 351 -1.48 24.57 -18.54
CA VAL A 351 -2.71 25.30 -18.89
C VAL A 351 -3.13 26.25 -17.78
#